data_AF-C6A3G6-F1
#
_entry.id   AF-C6A3G6-F1
#
_cell.length_a   1.000
_cell.length_b   1.000
_cell.length_c   1.000
_cell.angle_alpha   90.00
_cell.angle_beta   90.00
_cell.angle_gamma   90.00
#
_symmetry.space_group_name_H-M   'P 1'
#
loop_
_entity.id
_entity.type
_entity.pdbx_description
1 polymer ?
#
loop_
_entity_poly.entity_id
_entity_poly.type
_entity_poly.pdbx_seq_one_letter_code
_entity_poly.pdbx_strand_id
1 'polypeptide(L)'
;MNPKDLDKKIFQILGLDERRERDNELYKVFSEVFDKTTIDTLAYFHKRGKIKRLLGVISTGKEANVFKGVDEDGNYVAIKVYRTYTTEFRRIWEYLAADPRISYLPKDIRKMVFVWTRREFKNLQRAMKYAVRAPEPIVFSNNVLIMEYIGDESPAPRLKDVERDLDKKEFEELYEFAMESIEKLWKRGDMVHGDLSEYNILIWEKPVIIDWSQATVRRNRMALTLLYRDLRNITNYFAKKGIKVDNPDEKFRELAGD
;
A
#
# COMPACT_ATOMS: atom_id res chain seq x y z
N MET A 1 1.68 -20.38 -24.80
CA MET A 1 2.93 -20.29 -24.01
C MET A 1 2.83 -21.36 -22.95
N ASN A 2 3.77 -22.30 -22.92
CA ASN A 2 3.73 -23.46 -22.01
C ASN A 2 4.01 -22.96 -20.57
N PRO A 3 3.34 -23.48 -19.52
CA PRO A 3 3.69 -23.21 -18.12
C PRO A 3 5.20 -23.24 -17.82
N LYS A 4 5.95 -24.17 -18.44
CA LYS A 4 7.42 -24.26 -18.29
C LYS A 4 8.18 -23.02 -18.80
N ASP A 5 7.70 -22.37 -19.86
CA ASP A 5 8.32 -21.15 -20.40
C ASP A 5 8.04 -19.93 -19.51
N LEU A 6 6.89 -19.97 -18.83
CA LEU A 6 6.45 -18.94 -17.90
C LEU A 6 7.31 -18.98 -16.64
N ASP A 7 7.50 -20.18 -16.08
CA ASP A 7 8.37 -20.43 -14.93
C ASP A 7 9.80 -19.97 -15.21
N LYS A 8 10.35 -20.33 -16.37
CA LYS A 8 11.73 -19.96 -16.74
C LYS A 8 11.94 -18.44 -16.81
N LYS A 9 10.97 -17.70 -17.38
CA LYS A 9 11.00 -16.23 -17.42
C LYS A 9 10.95 -15.62 -16.03
N ILE A 10 10.10 -16.17 -15.16
CA ILE A 10 10.01 -15.80 -13.76
C ILE A 10 11.38 -16.02 -13.09
N PHE A 11 11.91 -17.25 -13.10
CA PHE A 11 13.21 -17.56 -12.50
C PHE A 11 14.33 -16.61 -12.97
N GLN A 12 14.34 -16.27 -14.26
CA GLN A 12 15.31 -15.36 -14.85
C GLN A 12 15.15 -13.90 -14.37
N ILE A 13 13.93 -13.38 -14.28
CA ILE A 13 13.66 -12.03 -13.75
C ILE A 13 13.91 -11.96 -12.23
N LEU A 14 13.63 -13.06 -11.53
CA LEU A 14 13.70 -13.14 -10.09
C LEU A 14 15.09 -13.50 -9.56
N GLY A 15 16.04 -13.83 -10.44
CA GLY A 15 17.39 -14.28 -10.05
C GLY A 15 17.37 -15.47 -9.09
N LEU A 16 16.35 -16.33 -9.20
CA LEU A 16 16.16 -17.53 -8.38
C LEU A 16 16.79 -18.73 -9.10
N ASP A 17 17.54 -19.57 -8.38
CA ASP A 17 18.14 -20.79 -8.95
C ASP A 17 17.08 -21.90 -9.07
N GLU A 18 16.80 -22.34 -10.31
CA GLU A 18 15.77 -23.34 -10.67
C GLU A 18 15.83 -24.63 -9.82
N ARG A 19 17.00 -24.97 -9.28
CA ARG A 19 17.26 -26.25 -8.60
C ARG A 19 17.13 -26.23 -7.07
N ARG A 20 17.21 -25.08 -6.41
CA ARG A 20 17.20 -25.00 -4.92
C ARG A 20 15.88 -24.53 -4.31
N GLU A 21 14.99 -23.93 -5.10
CA GLU A 21 13.90 -23.10 -4.56
C GLU A 21 12.47 -23.57 -4.88
N ARG A 22 12.29 -24.73 -5.52
CA ARG A 22 10.92 -25.27 -5.77
C ARG A 22 10.14 -25.56 -4.48
N ASP A 23 10.83 -25.73 -3.36
CA ASP A 23 10.23 -25.89 -2.02
C ASP A 23 10.07 -24.55 -1.27
N ASN A 24 10.56 -23.44 -1.82
CA ASN A 24 10.54 -22.14 -1.15
C ASN A 24 9.13 -21.52 -1.18
N GLU A 25 8.73 -20.91 -0.07
CA GLU A 25 7.45 -20.21 0.10
C GLU A 25 7.24 -19.15 -0.98
N LEU A 26 8.33 -18.48 -1.36
CA LEU A 26 8.40 -17.58 -2.52
C LEU A 26 7.81 -18.23 -3.77
N TYR A 27 8.32 -19.39 -4.20
CA TYR A 27 7.85 -20.05 -5.43
C TYR A 27 6.36 -20.40 -5.40
N LYS A 28 5.85 -20.86 -4.26
CA LYS A 28 4.41 -21.16 -4.08
C LYS A 28 3.58 -19.89 -4.27
N VAL A 29 3.94 -18.82 -3.58
CA VAL A 29 3.30 -17.50 -3.74
C VAL A 29 3.41 -17.02 -5.20
N PHE A 30 4.56 -17.19 -5.86
CA PHE A 30 4.71 -16.80 -7.26
C PHE A 30 3.73 -17.56 -8.17
N SER A 31 3.66 -18.88 -8.04
CA SER A 31 2.82 -19.74 -8.88
C SER A 31 1.31 -19.50 -8.70
N GLU A 32 0.88 -19.11 -7.50
CA GLU A 32 -0.52 -18.81 -7.21
C GLU A 32 -0.93 -17.40 -7.65
N VAL A 33 0.01 -16.44 -7.58
CA VAL A 33 -0.31 -15.01 -7.69
C VAL A 33 -0.12 -14.47 -9.10
N PHE A 34 0.83 -15.01 -9.87
CA PHE A 34 1.27 -14.36 -11.10
C PHE A 34 0.70 -14.99 -12.36
N ASP A 35 -0.29 -14.29 -12.93
CA ASP A 35 -0.73 -14.53 -14.29
C ASP A 35 0.32 -14.07 -15.31
N LYS A 36 0.13 -14.49 -16.57
CA LYS A 36 1.00 -14.07 -17.68
C LYS A 36 1.18 -12.55 -17.78
N THR A 37 0.10 -11.79 -17.55
CA THR A 37 0.13 -10.33 -17.63
C THR A 37 1.09 -9.72 -16.62
N THR A 38 1.06 -10.24 -15.40
CA THR A 38 1.91 -9.79 -14.31
C THR A 38 3.37 -10.10 -14.60
N ILE A 39 3.66 -11.29 -15.14
CA ILE A 39 5.02 -11.72 -15.47
C ILE A 39 5.60 -10.86 -16.58
N ASP A 40 4.82 -10.59 -17.63
CA ASP A 40 5.25 -9.69 -18.70
C ASP A 40 5.47 -8.25 -18.17
N THR A 41 4.72 -7.84 -17.15
CA THR A 41 4.91 -6.54 -16.47
C THR A 41 6.19 -6.50 -15.64
N LEU A 42 6.49 -7.56 -14.87
CA LEU A 42 7.75 -7.67 -14.14
C LEU A 42 8.95 -7.72 -15.10
N ALA A 43 8.82 -8.46 -16.22
CA ALA A 43 9.83 -8.51 -17.28
C ALA A 43 10.08 -7.11 -17.89
N TYR A 44 9.01 -6.35 -18.09
CA TYR A 44 9.06 -4.99 -18.60
C TYR A 44 9.81 -4.04 -17.64
N PHE A 45 9.66 -4.21 -16.33
CA PHE A 45 10.40 -3.45 -15.34
C PHE A 45 11.86 -3.88 -15.22
N HIS A 46 12.12 -5.18 -15.32
CA HIS A 46 13.47 -5.72 -15.34
C HIS A 46 14.30 -5.17 -16.49
N LYS A 47 13.74 -5.16 -17.71
CA LYS A 47 14.40 -4.59 -18.90
C LYS A 47 14.68 -3.07 -18.81
N ARG A 48 14.07 -2.37 -17.85
CA ARG A 48 14.28 -0.93 -17.62
C ARG A 48 15.07 -0.63 -16.34
N GLY A 49 15.68 -1.66 -15.75
CA GLY A 49 16.45 -1.52 -14.52
C GLY A 49 15.67 -1.14 -13.28
N LYS A 50 14.33 -1.22 -13.31
CA LYS A 50 13.49 -0.93 -12.14
C LYS A 50 13.41 -2.09 -11.17
N ILE A 51 13.71 -3.31 -11.64
CA ILE A 51 13.83 -4.51 -10.81
C ILE A 51 14.97 -5.35 -11.38
N LYS A 52 16.09 -5.44 -10.69
CA LYS A 52 17.16 -6.38 -11.00
C LYS A 52 16.84 -7.78 -10.47
N ARG A 53 16.31 -7.88 -9.24
CA ARG A 53 16.01 -9.15 -8.57
C ARG A 53 14.92 -8.99 -7.50
N LEU A 54 14.09 -10.01 -7.27
CA LEU A 54 13.27 -10.09 -6.06
C LEU A 54 14.00 -10.88 -4.97
N LEU A 55 13.89 -10.44 -3.73
CA LEU A 55 14.64 -10.99 -2.60
C LEU A 55 13.76 -11.77 -1.62
N GLY A 56 12.48 -11.41 -1.49
CA GLY A 56 11.63 -11.98 -0.46
C GLY A 56 10.18 -11.50 -0.52
N VAL A 57 9.29 -12.25 0.13
CA VAL A 57 7.91 -11.79 0.37
C VAL A 57 7.92 -10.92 1.62
N ILE A 58 7.37 -9.71 1.53
CA ILE A 58 7.17 -8.81 2.67
C ILE A 58 5.79 -9.09 3.30
N SER A 59 4.77 -9.23 2.47
CA SER A 59 3.40 -9.42 2.92
C SER A 59 2.58 -10.17 1.88
N THR A 60 1.74 -11.10 2.34
CA THR A 60 0.71 -11.75 1.52
C THR A 60 -0.66 -11.25 1.94
N GLY A 61 -1.51 -10.98 0.96
CA GLY A 61 -2.82 -10.38 1.20
C GLY A 61 -3.88 -10.86 0.22
N LYS A 62 -5.14 -10.63 0.58
CA LYS A 62 -6.32 -10.96 -0.26
C LYS A 62 -6.43 -10.08 -1.51
N GLU A 63 -5.87 -8.88 -1.46
CA GLU A 63 -5.93 -7.90 -2.56
C GLU A 63 -4.61 -7.79 -3.32
N ALA A 64 -3.49 -7.81 -2.59
CA ALA A 64 -2.16 -7.68 -3.15
C ALA A 64 -1.15 -8.45 -2.32
N ASN A 65 -0.01 -8.74 -2.93
CA ASN A 65 1.18 -9.23 -2.24
C ASN A 65 2.30 -8.21 -2.44
N VAL A 66 3.16 -8.05 -1.44
CA VAL A 66 4.27 -7.10 -1.48
C VAL A 66 5.58 -7.88 -1.37
N PHE A 67 6.52 -7.57 -2.25
CA PHE A 67 7.82 -8.23 -2.33
C PHE A 67 8.94 -7.22 -2.12
N LYS A 68 10.02 -7.66 -1.45
CA LYS A 68 11.30 -6.95 -1.42
C LYS A 68 12.03 -7.25 -2.72
N GLY A 69 12.60 -6.24 -3.35
CA GLY A 69 13.49 -6.40 -4.49
C GLY A 69 14.64 -5.41 -4.45
N VAL A 70 15.50 -5.51 -5.45
CA VAL A 70 16.59 -4.55 -5.72
C VAL A 70 16.47 -4.06 -7.16
N ASP A 71 16.75 -2.79 -7.39
CA ASP A 71 16.86 -2.20 -8.73
C ASP A 71 18.25 -2.44 -9.35
N GLU A 72 18.51 -1.90 -10.55
CA GLU A 72 19.81 -2.05 -11.23
C GLU A 72 20.97 -1.40 -10.47
N ASP A 73 20.69 -0.32 -9.75
CA ASP A 73 21.65 0.47 -8.96
C ASP A 73 21.94 -0.17 -7.59
N GLY A 74 21.18 -1.19 -7.21
CA GLY A 74 21.34 -1.93 -5.95
C GLY A 74 20.51 -1.39 -4.79
N ASN A 75 19.61 -0.43 -5.03
CA ASN A 75 18.70 0.10 -4.02
C ASN A 75 17.56 -0.89 -3.75
N TYR A 76 17.12 -0.98 -2.49
CA TYR A 76 15.93 -1.76 -2.15
C TYR A 76 14.66 -1.06 -2.63
N VAL A 77 13.75 -1.86 -3.19
CA VAL A 77 12.42 -1.43 -3.65
C VAL A 77 11.34 -2.38 -3.13
N ALA A 78 10.17 -1.83 -2.87
CA ALA A 78 8.96 -2.60 -2.58
C ALA A 78 8.12 -2.76 -3.85
N ILE A 79 7.81 -4.00 -4.21
CA ILE A 79 6.99 -4.34 -5.38
C ILE A 79 5.64 -4.83 -4.86
N LYS A 80 4.62 -3.97 -4.94
CA LYS A 80 3.23 -4.32 -4.62
C LYS A 80 2.55 -4.84 -5.88
N VAL A 81 2.05 -6.06 -5.82
CA VAL A 81 1.38 -6.70 -6.94
C VAL A 81 -0.04 -7.08 -6.56
N TYR A 82 -0.99 -6.43 -7.23
CA TYR A 82 -2.41 -6.70 -7.04
C TYR A 82 -2.81 -8.00 -7.71
N ARG A 83 -3.60 -8.80 -6.99
CA ARG A 83 -4.19 -10.02 -7.53
C ARG A 83 -5.18 -9.63 -8.64
N THR A 84 -5.05 -10.23 -9.82
CA THR A 84 -5.96 -9.95 -10.95
C THR A 84 -7.34 -10.57 -10.75
N TYR A 85 -7.48 -11.47 -9.78
CA TYR A 85 -8.73 -12.06 -9.31
C TYR A 85 -8.75 -11.96 -7.78
N THR A 86 -9.76 -11.28 -7.23
CA THR A 86 -9.91 -11.08 -5.79
C THR A 86 -11.38 -11.12 -5.40
N THR A 87 -11.67 -11.58 -4.18
CA THR A 87 -13.01 -11.53 -3.58
C THR A 87 -13.44 -10.10 -3.23
N GLU A 88 -12.49 -9.18 -3.13
CA GLU A 88 -12.72 -7.76 -2.79
C GLU A 88 -13.15 -6.91 -3.99
N PHE A 89 -13.50 -7.54 -5.11
CA PHE A 89 -13.88 -6.87 -6.35
C PHE A 89 -14.96 -5.79 -6.16
N ARG A 90 -15.99 -6.12 -5.37
CA ARG A 90 -17.08 -5.20 -5.08
C ARG A 90 -16.58 -3.93 -4.37
N ARG A 91 -15.68 -4.09 -3.39
CA ARG A 91 -15.08 -2.97 -2.66
C ARG A 91 -14.25 -2.10 -3.60
N ILE A 92 -13.38 -2.70 -4.42
CA ILE A 92 -12.61 -1.97 -5.44
C ILE A 92 -13.54 -1.15 -6.35
N TRP A 93 -14.62 -1.77 -6.84
CA TRP A 93 -15.60 -1.09 -7.69
C TRP A 93 -16.28 0.09 -6.97
N GLU A 94 -16.71 -0.08 -5.72
CA GLU A 94 -17.38 0.97 -4.93
C GLU A 94 -16.50 2.22 -4.77
N TYR A 95 -15.23 2.02 -4.42
CA TYR A 95 -14.27 3.12 -4.28
C TYR A 95 -13.96 3.80 -5.62
N LEU A 96 -13.76 3.02 -6.70
CA LEU A 96 -13.50 3.60 -8.02
C LEU A 96 -14.71 4.35 -8.59
N ALA A 97 -15.92 3.81 -8.40
CA ALA A 97 -17.17 4.44 -8.85
C ALA A 97 -17.49 5.73 -8.08
N ALA A 98 -17.01 5.86 -6.85
CA ALA A 98 -17.17 7.05 -6.05
C ALA A 98 -16.14 8.15 -6.37
N ASP A 99 -15.05 7.81 -7.07
CA ASP A 99 -13.91 8.71 -7.28
C ASP A 99 -14.12 9.59 -8.52
N PRO A 100 -14.26 10.93 -8.36
CA PRO A 100 -14.55 11.83 -9.48
C PRO A 100 -13.40 11.93 -10.49
N ARG A 101 -12.21 11.41 -10.16
CA ARG A 101 -11.05 11.35 -11.07
C ARG A 101 -11.18 10.21 -12.09
N ILE A 102 -12.13 9.29 -11.89
CA ILE A 102 -12.32 8.10 -12.70
C ILE A 102 -13.55 8.30 -13.58
N SER A 103 -13.33 8.66 -14.85
CA SER A 103 -14.41 8.90 -15.82
C SER A 103 -15.00 7.62 -16.43
N TYR A 104 -14.25 6.53 -16.42
CA TYR A 104 -14.65 5.26 -17.00
C TYR A 104 -14.22 4.09 -16.13
N LEU A 105 -15.17 3.22 -15.79
CA LEU A 105 -14.94 1.96 -15.11
C LEU A 105 -14.94 0.80 -16.11
N PRO A 106 -13.82 0.07 -16.25
CA PRO A 106 -13.81 -1.14 -17.04
C PRO A 106 -14.79 -2.18 -16.50
N LYS A 107 -15.52 -2.85 -17.40
CA LYS A 107 -16.32 -4.04 -17.05
C LYS A 107 -15.44 -5.25 -16.73
N ASP A 108 -14.25 -5.31 -17.34
CA ASP A 108 -13.29 -6.37 -17.12
C ASP A 108 -12.55 -6.18 -15.79
N ILE A 109 -12.55 -7.25 -14.98
CA ILE A 109 -12.00 -7.23 -13.62
C ILE A 109 -10.52 -6.86 -13.60
N ARG A 110 -9.75 -7.45 -14.52
CA ARG A 110 -8.31 -7.23 -14.60
C ARG A 110 -7.99 -5.78 -14.96
N LYS A 111 -8.69 -5.21 -15.95
CA LYS A 111 -8.54 -3.79 -16.30
C LYS A 111 -8.94 -2.88 -15.15
N MET A 112 -9.93 -3.24 -14.35
CA MET A 112 -10.28 -2.46 -13.16
C MET A 112 -9.20 -2.51 -12.09
N VAL A 113 -8.54 -3.65 -11.88
CA VAL A 113 -7.35 -3.75 -11.02
C VAL A 113 -6.24 -2.80 -11.51
N PHE A 114 -6.05 -2.64 -12.83
CA PHE A 114 -5.04 -1.69 -13.34
C PHE A 114 -5.40 -0.23 -13.02
N VAL A 115 -6.69 0.11 -13.05
CA VAL A 115 -7.17 1.43 -12.61
C VAL A 115 -6.95 1.60 -11.11
N TRP A 116 -7.15 0.55 -10.31
CA TRP A 116 -6.88 0.53 -8.88
C TRP A 116 -5.40 0.78 -8.56
N THR A 117 -4.48 0.05 -9.21
CA THR A 117 -3.03 0.24 -9.06
C THR A 117 -2.60 1.65 -9.46
N ARG A 118 -3.12 2.17 -10.59
CA ARG A 118 -2.88 3.56 -11.00
C ARG A 118 -3.37 4.57 -9.95
N ARG A 119 -4.53 4.31 -9.34
CA ARG A 119 -5.12 5.17 -8.32
C ARG A 119 -4.23 5.24 -7.09
N GLU A 120 -3.72 4.11 -6.59
CA GLU A 120 -2.78 4.09 -5.47
C GLU A 120 -1.51 4.88 -5.78
N PHE A 121 -0.89 4.65 -6.95
CA PHE A 121 0.27 5.43 -7.40
C PHE A 121 0.01 6.94 -7.33
N LYS A 122 -1.16 7.39 -7.81
CA LYS A 122 -1.55 8.80 -7.78
C LYS A 122 -1.85 9.32 -6.38
N ASN A 123 -2.37 8.47 -5.49
CA ASN A 123 -2.61 8.83 -4.10
C ASN A 123 -1.30 9.01 -3.34
N LEU A 124 -0.31 8.12 -3.53
CA LEU A 124 1.03 8.25 -2.96
C LEU A 124 1.69 9.57 -3.40
N GLN A 125 1.68 9.87 -4.70
CA GLN A 125 2.21 11.14 -5.22
C GLN A 125 1.55 12.36 -4.55
N ARG A 126 0.24 12.28 -4.33
CA ARG A 126 -0.52 13.35 -3.68
C ARG A 126 -0.17 13.47 -2.20
N ALA A 127 -0.11 12.36 -1.47
CA ALA A 127 0.22 12.34 -0.05
C ALA A 127 1.59 12.98 0.23
N MET A 128 2.61 12.60 -0.54
CA MET A 128 3.96 13.16 -0.41
C MET A 128 4.01 14.66 -0.67
N LYS A 129 3.27 15.15 -1.68
CA LYS A 129 3.18 16.59 -1.99
C LYS A 129 2.72 17.41 -0.78
N TYR A 130 1.90 16.83 0.09
CA TYR A 130 1.35 17.50 1.27
C TYR A 130 2.04 17.10 2.58
N ALA A 131 3.31 16.67 2.48
CA ALA A 131 4.22 16.42 3.59
C ALA A 131 3.73 15.35 4.58
N VAL A 132 2.99 14.34 4.09
CA VAL A 132 2.77 13.10 4.84
C VAL A 132 3.83 12.10 4.43
N ARG A 133 4.48 11.49 5.42
CA ARG A 133 5.48 10.47 5.16
C ARG A 133 4.80 9.19 4.66
N ALA A 134 5.00 8.92 3.38
CA ALA A 134 4.53 7.73 2.67
C ALA A 134 5.67 7.18 1.79
N PRO A 135 5.61 5.91 1.36
CA PRO A 135 6.60 5.36 0.42
C PRO A 135 6.62 6.14 -0.89
N GLU A 136 7.80 6.52 -1.36
CA GLU A 136 7.94 7.19 -2.66
C GLU A 136 7.49 6.29 -3.82
N PRO A 137 6.46 6.67 -4.60
CA PRO A 137 6.01 5.87 -5.72
C PRO A 137 6.97 6.04 -6.90
N ILE A 138 7.65 4.96 -7.30
CA ILE A 138 8.67 5.00 -8.36
C ILE A 138 8.03 4.84 -9.73
N VAL A 139 7.28 3.75 -9.94
CA VAL A 139 6.61 3.46 -11.22
C VAL A 139 5.49 2.46 -11.03
N PHE A 140 4.49 2.48 -11.91
CA PHE A 140 3.48 1.43 -11.97
C PHE A 140 3.22 1.02 -13.42
N SER A 141 2.73 -0.20 -13.61
CA SER A 141 2.24 -0.71 -14.88
C SER A 141 1.29 -1.87 -14.60
N ASN A 142 0.16 -1.92 -15.30
CA ASN A 142 -0.87 -2.93 -15.07
C ASN A 142 -1.21 -3.05 -13.59
N ASN A 143 -1.05 -4.24 -13.00
CA ASN A 143 -1.34 -4.56 -11.60
C ASN A 143 -0.11 -4.45 -10.66
N VAL A 144 1.02 -3.93 -11.15
CA VAL A 144 2.28 -3.84 -10.39
C VAL A 144 2.61 -2.39 -10.10
N LEU A 145 2.90 -2.10 -8.84
CA LEU A 145 3.41 -0.83 -8.32
C LEU A 145 4.78 -1.06 -7.68
N ILE A 146 5.77 -0.29 -8.10
CA ILE A 146 7.10 -0.22 -7.48
C ILE A 146 7.18 1.08 -6.71
N MET A 147 7.59 1.01 -5.46
CA MET A 147 7.74 2.14 -4.55
C MET A 147 8.94 1.95 -3.64
N GLU A 148 9.28 3.00 -2.91
CA GLU A 148 10.30 2.98 -1.87
C GLU A 148 10.09 1.81 -0.90
N TYR A 149 11.19 1.13 -0.60
CA TYR A 149 11.22 0.15 0.47
C TYR A 149 11.48 0.83 1.81
N ILE A 150 10.65 0.55 2.80
CA ILE A 150 10.81 1.08 4.16
C ILE A 150 11.39 -0.03 5.03
N GLY A 151 12.65 0.12 5.44
CA GLY A 151 13.40 -0.86 6.19
C GLY A 151 14.84 -0.98 5.70
N ASP A 152 15.55 -1.98 6.21
CA ASP A 152 16.95 -2.28 5.88
C ASP A 152 17.07 -3.68 5.25
N GLU A 153 17.77 -4.60 5.90
CA GLU A 153 17.69 -6.03 5.60
C GLU A 153 16.27 -6.59 5.81
N SER A 154 15.55 -6.08 6.81
CA SER A 154 14.17 -6.47 7.12
C SER A 154 13.18 -5.33 6.92
N PRO A 155 11.92 -5.62 6.55
CA PRO A 155 10.92 -4.57 6.39
C PRO A 155 10.64 -3.93 7.74
N ALA A 156 10.45 -2.61 7.75
CA ALA A 156 10.04 -1.89 8.95
C ALA A 156 8.75 -2.53 9.50
N PRO A 157 8.67 -2.81 10.82
CA PRO A 157 7.50 -3.44 11.40
C PRO A 157 6.30 -2.49 11.39
N ARG A 158 5.09 -3.04 11.37
CA ARG A 158 3.88 -2.25 11.60
C ARG A 158 3.79 -1.89 13.08
N LEU A 159 3.18 -0.75 13.40
CA LEU A 159 2.89 -0.34 14.78
C LEU A 159 2.20 -1.48 15.55
N LYS A 160 1.23 -2.16 14.93
CA LYS A 160 0.57 -3.30 15.57
C LYS A 160 1.53 -4.41 16.01
N ASP A 161 2.56 -4.69 15.24
CA ASP A 161 3.46 -5.83 15.45
C ASP A 161 4.43 -5.58 16.61
N VAL A 162 4.77 -4.31 16.89
CA VAL A 162 5.72 -3.90 17.94
C VAL A 162 5.05 -3.14 19.10
N GLU A 163 3.71 -3.13 19.16
CA GLU A 163 2.95 -2.36 20.15
C GLU A 163 3.22 -2.73 21.62
N ARG A 164 3.91 -3.84 21.89
CA ARG A 164 4.30 -4.29 23.23
C ARG A 164 5.65 -3.74 23.67
N ASP A 165 6.45 -3.29 22.73
CA ASP A 165 7.81 -2.79 22.95
C ASP A 165 7.83 -1.26 23.11
N LEU A 166 6.69 -0.61 22.87
CA LEU A 166 6.54 0.85 22.93
C LEU A 166 6.08 1.31 24.31
N ASP A 167 6.70 2.38 24.79
CA ASP A 167 6.28 3.07 26.00
C ASP A 167 5.16 4.09 25.74
N LYS A 168 4.64 4.68 26.82
CA LYS A 168 3.54 5.64 26.74
C LYS A 168 3.91 6.87 25.91
N LYS A 169 5.14 7.37 26.03
CA LYS A 169 5.58 8.58 25.33
C LYS A 169 5.67 8.32 23.83
N GLU A 170 6.18 7.16 23.43
CA GLU A 170 6.21 6.75 22.02
C GLU A 170 4.79 6.64 21.44
N PHE A 171 3.83 6.12 22.21
CA PHE A 171 2.43 6.13 21.80
C PHE A 171 1.83 7.54 21.70
N GLU A 172 2.20 8.49 22.57
CA GLU A 172 1.80 9.90 22.45
C GLU A 172 2.34 10.52 21.15
N GLU A 173 3.62 10.33 20.87
CA GLU A 173 4.27 10.83 19.63
C GLU A 173 3.63 10.22 18.36
N LEU A 174 3.32 8.92 18.39
CA LEU A 174 2.65 8.23 17.27
C LEU A 174 1.20 8.68 17.09
N TYR A 175 0.49 8.97 18.18
CA TYR A 175 -0.86 9.52 18.12
C TYR A 175 -0.86 10.91 17.48
N GLU A 176 0.03 11.79 17.93
CA GLU A 176 0.24 13.12 17.35
C GLU A 176 0.56 13.02 15.87
N PHE A 177 1.50 12.15 15.48
CA PHE A 177 1.82 11.90 14.08
C PHE A 177 0.60 11.48 13.24
N ALA A 178 -0.21 10.53 13.75
CA ALA A 178 -1.37 10.03 13.03
C ALA A 178 -2.45 11.11 12.86
N MET A 179 -2.74 11.86 13.93
CA MET A 179 -3.72 12.95 13.91
C MET A 179 -3.28 14.10 13.02
N GLU A 180 -2.02 14.54 13.13
CA GLU A 180 -1.47 15.56 12.24
C GLU A 180 -1.51 15.12 10.78
N SER A 181 -1.25 13.84 10.50
CA SER A 181 -1.32 13.29 9.14
C SER A 181 -2.75 13.36 8.59
N ILE A 182 -3.76 12.98 9.37
CA ILE A 182 -5.18 13.12 8.98
C ILE A 182 -5.51 14.59 8.69
N GLU A 183 -5.10 15.51 9.57
CA GLU A 183 -5.34 16.94 9.38
C GLU A 183 -4.65 17.52 8.14
N LYS A 184 -3.38 17.18 7.92
CA LYS A 184 -2.61 17.61 6.74
C LYS A 184 -3.25 17.11 5.46
N LEU A 185 -3.64 15.82 5.41
CA LEU A 185 -4.35 15.24 4.26
C LEU A 185 -5.66 15.98 3.99
N TRP A 186 -6.45 16.25 5.03
CA TRP A 186 -7.77 16.85 4.85
C TRP A 186 -7.70 18.34 4.50
N LYS A 187 -7.01 19.13 5.33
CA LYS A 187 -6.95 20.60 5.23
C LYS A 187 -6.10 21.06 4.05
N ARG A 188 -4.95 20.44 3.82
CA ARG A 188 -4.00 20.84 2.77
C ARG A 188 -4.03 19.91 1.57
N GLY A 189 -4.13 18.62 1.84
CA GLY A 189 -4.08 17.58 0.81
C GLY A 189 -5.36 17.41 0.01
N ASP A 190 -6.49 17.98 0.45
CA ASP A 190 -7.80 17.79 -0.17
C ASP A 190 -8.06 16.29 -0.45
N MET A 191 -7.69 15.45 0.53
CA MET A 191 -7.79 14.00 0.48
C MET A 191 -7.92 13.37 1.87
N VAL A 192 -8.21 12.08 1.89
CA VAL A 192 -8.31 11.24 3.09
C VAL A 192 -7.69 9.88 2.81
N HIS A 193 -7.10 9.25 3.84
CA HIS A 193 -6.48 7.93 3.70
C HIS A 193 -7.56 6.85 3.54
N GLY A 194 -8.62 6.93 4.34
CA GLY A 194 -9.79 6.09 4.26
C GLY A 194 -9.53 4.62 4.56
N ASP A 195 -8.46 4.32 5.30
CA ASP A 195 -8.16 3.02 5.93
C ASP A 195 -7.04 3.14 6.99
N LEU A 196 -6.88 4.32 7.60
CA LEU A 196 -5.78 4.53 8.52
C LEU A 196 -6.03 3.77 9.83
N SER A 197 -5.03 3.00 10.26
CA SER A 197 -5.05 2.16 11.46
C SER A 197 -3.62 1.81 11.88
N GLU A 198 -3.46 1.15 13.02
CA GLU A 198 -2.17 0.64 13.52
C GLU A 198 -1.51 -0.40 12.59
N TYR A 199 -2.28 -1.00 11.68
CA TYR A 199 -1.77 -1.94 10.68
C TYR A 199 -1.10 -1.22 9.50
N ASN A 200 -1.41 0.06 9.29
CA ASN A 200 -0.99 0.86 8.14
C ASN A 200 0.01 1.96 8.50
N ILE A 201 0.59 1.89 9.71
CA ILE A 201 1.70 2.74 10.16
C ILE A 201 2.91 1.83 10.36
N LEU A 202 3.99 2.08 9.63
CA LEU A 202 5.29 1.44 9.83
C LEU A 202 6.14 2.24 10.80
N ILE A 203 6.87 1.54 11.68
CA ILE A 203 7.82 2.11 12.63
C ILE A 203 9.21 2.02 12.04
N TRP A 204 9.79 3.19 11.73
CA TRP A 204 11.14 3.35 11.19
C TRP A 204 11.78 4.59 11.84
N GLU A 205 12.83 5.16 11.25
CA GLU A 205 13.43 6.43 11.72
C GLU A 205 12.38 7.54 11.94
N LYS A 206 11.36 7.57 11.09
CA LYS A 206 10.11 8.32 11.29
C LYS A 206 8.93 7.42 10.91
N PRO A 207 7.77 7.55 11.57
CA PRO A 207 6.59 6.79 11.20
C PRO A 207 6.21 7.00 9.72
N VAL A 208 5.83 5.93 9.03
CA VAL A 208 5.46 5.97 7.61
C VAL A 208 4.06 5.39 7.44
N ILE A 209 3.16 6.13 6.78
CA ILE A 209 1.81 5.65 6.46
C ILE A 209 1.86 4.89 5.12
N ILE A 210 1.32 3.68 5.11
CA ILE A 210 1.28 2.78 3.95
C ILE A 210 -0.16 2.39 3.57
N ASP A 211 -0.29 1.68 2.44
CA ASP A 211 -1.55 1.22 1.87
C ASP A 211 -2.54 2.33 1.48
N TRP A 212 -2.15 3.08 0.45
CA TRP A 212 -2.91 4.22 -0.07
C TRP A 212 -3.94 3.82 -1.14
N SER A 213 -4.29 2.54 -1.18
CA SER A 213 -5.20 1.95 -2.15
C SER A 213 -6.62 2.51 -2.04
N GLN A 214 -7.11 2.68 -0.81
CA GLN A 214 -8.44 3.19 -0.50
C GLN A 214 -8.51 4.73 -0.46
N ALA A 215 -7.36 5.39 -0.31
CA ALA A 215 -7.26 6.84 -0.21
C ALA A 215 -7.96 7.57 -1.36
N THR A 216 -8.58 8.69 -1.06
CA THR A 216 -9.42 9.39 -2.02
C THR A 216 -9.42 10.90 -1.81
N VAL A 217 -9.80 11.65 -2.84
CA VAL A 217 -9.93 13.11 -2.76
C VAL A 217 -11.15 13.52 -1.93
N ARG A 218 -11.09 14.68 -1.27
CA ARG A 218 -12.17 15.20 -0.40
C ARG A 218 -13.53 15.32 -1.09
N ARG A 219 -13.52 15.60 -2.39
CA ARG A 219 -14.72 15.69 -3.26
C ARG A 219 -15.34 14.34 -3.64
N ASN A 220 -14.73 13.22 -3.24
CA ASN A 220 -15.37 11.91 -3.38
C ASN A 220 -16.57 11.82 -2.41
N ARG A 221 -17.69 11.25 -2.87
CA ARG A 221 -18.92 11.09 -2.07
C ARG A 221 -18.72 10.30 -0.76
N MET A 222 -17.69 9.46 -0.67
CA MET A 222 -17.35 8.67 0.51
C MET A 222 -16.39 9.40 1.46
N ALA A 223 -15.83 10.55 1.08
CA ALA A 223 -14.69 11.15 1.79
C ALA A 223 -14.98 11.47 3.26
N LEU A 224 -16.17 12.00 3.58
CA LEU A 224 -16.56 12.29 4.96
C LEU A 224 -16.69 11.01 5.81
N THR A 225 -17.32 9.96 5.27
CA THR A 225 -17.41 8.66 5.95
C THR A 225 -16.03 8.06 6.19
N LEU A 226 -15.13 8.17 5.21
CA LEU A 226 -13.75 7.70 5.32
C LEU A 226 -12.94 8.51 6.33
N LEU A 227 -13.13 9.83 6.40
CA LEU A 227 -12.48 10.69 7.40
C LEU A 227 -12.90 10.30 8.81
N TYR A 228 -14.21 10.15 9.03
CA TYR A 228 -14.73 9.72 10.31
C TYR A 228 -14.22 8.33 10.71
N ARG A 229 -14.10 7.42 9.75
CA ARG A 229 -13.51 6.09 9.98
C ARG A 229 -12.06 6.17 10.44
N ASP A 230 -11.23 6.94 9.75
CA ASP A 230 -9.82 7.13 10.11
C ASP A 230 -9.68 7.72 11.52
N LEU A 231 -10.44 8.78 11.82
CA LEU A 231 -10.48 9.41 13.15
C LEU A 231 -10.88 8.41 14.25
N ARG A 232 -11.94 7.62 14.02
CA ARG A 232 -12.37 6.60 14.98
C ARG A 232 -11.36 5.49 15.15
N ASN A 233 -10.76 5.00 14.08
CA ASN A 233 -9.77 3.93 14.16
C ASN A 233 -8.57 4.36 15.01
N ILE A 234 -8.02 5.54 14.72
CA ILE A 234 -6.88 6.09 15.44
C ILE A 234 -7.24 6.39 16.90
N THR A 235 -8.29 7.18 17.17
CA THR A 235 -8.66 7.52 18.56
C THR A 235 -8.98 6.28 19.40
N ASN A 236 -9.72 5.30 18.85
CA ASN A 236 -10.02 4.06 19.58
C ASN A 236 -8.78 3.21 19.85
N TYR A 237 -7.84 3.13 18.90
CA TYR A 237 -6.61 2.37 19.10
C TYR A 237 -5.76 2.97 20.22
N PHE A 238 -5.47 4.27 20.13
CA PHE A 238 -4.60 4.95 21.11
C PHE A 238 -5.26 5.11 22.49
N ALA A 239 -6.58 5.28 22.57
CA ALA A 239 -7.30 5.25 23.85
C ALA A 239 -7.10 3.92 24.59
N LYS A 240 -7.13 2.78 23.88
CA LYS A 240 -6.85 1.45 24.47
C LYS A 240 -5.41 1.30 24.97
N LYS A 241 -4.49 2.15 24.50
CA LYS A 241 -3.10 2.23 24.96
C LYS A 241 -2.89 3.19 26.12
N GLY A 242 -3.97 3.77 26.66
CA GLY A 242 -3.92 4.69 27.79
C GLY A 242 -3.52 6.12 27.41
N ILE A 243 -3.61 6.47 26.12
CA ILE A 243 -3.34 7.81 25.61
C ILE A 243 -4.58 8.67 25.74
N LYS A 244 -4.39 9.94 26.13
CA LYS A 244 -5.46 10.94 26.07
C LYS A 244 -5.67 11.32 24.61
N VAL A 245 -6.82 10.97 24.06
CA VAL A 245 -7.17 11.22 22.66
C VAL A 245 -8.28 12.26 22.55
N ASP A 246 -8.34 12.92 21.39
CA ASP A 246 -9.46 13.76 20.98
C ASP A 246 -10.76 12.95 20.90
N ASN A 247 -11.89 13.63 21.12
CA ASN A 247 -13.19 13.07 20.80
C ASN A 247 -13.35 13.02 19.26
N PRO A 248 -13.58 11.83 18.65
CA PRO A 248 -13.63 11.72 17.20
C PRO A 248 -14.82 12.47 16.57
N ASP A 249 -15.94 12.64 17.28
CA ASP A 249 -17.12 13.37 16.79
C ASP A 249 -16.90 14.89 16.81
N GLU A 250 -16.24 15.41 17.85
CA GLU A 250 -15.84 16.82 17.90
C GLU A 250 -14.78 17.13 16.85
N LYS A 251 -13.76 16.28 16.74
CA LYS A 251 -12.71 16.45 15.74
C LYS A 251 -13.24 16.36 14.31
N PHE A 252 -14.18 15.45 14.07
CA PHE A 252 -14.84 15.34 12.77
C PHE A 252 -15.60 16.63 12.42
N ARG A 253 -16.38 17.20 13.35
CA ARG A 253 -17.09 18.47 13.13
C ARG A 253 -16.13 19.63 12.83
N GLU A 254 -15.03 19.74 13.60
CA GLU A 254 -13.97 20.72 13.35
C GLU A 254 -13.42 20.64 11.92
N LEU A 255 -13.16 19.41 11.44
CA LEU A 255 -12.56 19.19 10.12
C LEU A 255 -13.57 19.29 8.97
N ALA A 256 -14.77 18.76 9.16
CA ALA A 256 -15.82 18.76 8.15
C ALA A 256 -16.38 20.16 7.91
N GLY A 257 -16.33 21.04 8.91
CA GLY A 257 -16.86 22.40 8.87
C GLY A 257 -18.36 22.45 9.16
N ASP A 258 -18.82 21.59 10.07
CA ASP A 258 -20.20 21.59 10.62
C ASP A 258 -20.27 22.43 11.91
#